data_AF-B2KBG9-F1
#
_entry.id   AF-B2KBG9-F1
#
_cell.length_a   1.000
_cell.length_b   1.000
_cell.length_c   1.000
_cell.angle_alpha   90.00
_cell.angle_beta   90.00
_cell.angle_gamma   90.00
#
_symmetry.space_group_name_H-M   'P 1'
#
loop_
_entity.id
_entity.type
_entity.pdbx_description
1 polymer ?
#
loop_
_entity_poly.entity_id
_entity_poly.type
_entity_poly.pdbx_seq_one_letter_code
_entity_poly.pdbx_strand_id
1 'polypeptide(L)'
;MKKIIYIFLLLPFIFACSETTDLGREDNVPPALESVFKSAKKGDAEAQLKIAKAYFDGLEGMPLNYEKGFYWAQKSAKGGNNDALREVGFSYLNARGVKRDFRTALKHLTNAADSGNVQAMLDIAALYYDLKKPREEYEWYEKAAASGAEAGMQILVDRYCYAARKDGEKCLIWLTKLADGGSIEAMKQLAQIYEKGEITAKTLEKTEYWYERAAQAGDVEAMSLVGQAYALGSMHTKDAKLAFKWNLEAAKQGNEKAIFALCSSYIYGQFTSKDMKKAVEWCTKAAEKNSVKAMYYLGIIYERPYAPVKKDLPKAVSWFTKAAQAGDGSSIGELSLYYLKAKNYDKAFEWASKGALLDNEQSAYVLGHLYMHGLGVKKDLAQALKWNTKVVSLNKENFLYMYNLAEVYTAQRKYSNAFTWYLRAAKAGHEPSMKELVVMYVAGRGTEKNLDAARYWQKKIEGK
;
A
#
# COMPACT_ATOMS: atom_id res chain seq x y z
N MET A 1 -11.00 -31.53 108.94
CA MET A 1 -10.62 -30.81 107.71
C MET A 1 -10.84 -31.78 106.54
N LYS A 2 -12.03 -31.89 105.92
CA LYS A 2 -12.58 -31.16 104.74
C LYS A 2 -11.55 -31.01 103.59
N LYS A 3 -11.75 -31.40 102.31
CA LYS A 3 -12.91 -31.72 101.43
C LYS A 3 -12.38 -32.34 100.10
N ILE A 4 -13.00 -33.38 99.54
CA ILE A 4 -13.85 -33.45 98.30
C ILE A 4 -13.13 -33.74 96.95
N ILE A 5 -13.66 -34.77 96.28
CA ILE A 5 -13.44 -35.35 94.93
C ILE A 5 -13.84 -34.37 93.80
N TYR A 6 -13.21 -34.40 92.61
CA TYR A 6 -13.93 -34.30 91.31
C TYR A 6 -13.13 -34.86 90.11
N ILE A 7 -13.87 -35.59 89.29
CA ILE A 7 -13.56 -36.15 87.96
C ILE A 7 -13.42 -35.02 86.93
N PHE A 8 -12.46 -35.11 85.99
CA PHE A 8 -12.46 -34.32 84.75
C PHE A 8 -12.39 -35.21 83.51
N LEU A 9 -13.45 -35.12 82.71
CA LEU A 9 -13.66 -35.73 81.40
C LEU A 9 -12.92 -34.95 80.30
N LEU A 10 -12.40 -35.69 79.32
CA LEU A 10 -11.87 -35.22 78.05
C LEU A 10 -12.97 -34.55 77.20
N LEU A 11 -12.67 -33.37 76.64
CA LEU A 11 -13.41 -32.74 75.54
C LEU A 11 -12.44 -32.37 74.39
N PRO A 12 -12.80 -32.60 73.12
CA PRO A 12 -11.96 -32.33 71.97
C PRO A 12 -12.03 -30.87 71.53
N PHE A 13 -10.91 -30.38 70.99
CA PHE A 13 -10.75 -29.09 70.33
C PHE A 13 -11.69 -28.97 69.11
N ILE A 14 -12.55 -27.94 69.09
CA ILE A 14 -13.25 -27.47 67.89
C ILE A 14 -12.57 -26.16 67.47
N PHE A 15 -11.90 -26.18 66.33
CA PHE A 15 -11.45 -24.97 65.63
C PHE A 15 -12.67 -24.39 64.88
N ALA A 16 -13.18 -23.25 65.33
CA ALA A 16 -14.18 -22.48 64.61
C ALA A 16 -13.50 -21.58 63.56
N CYS A 17 -13.95 -21.68 62.31
CA CYS A 17 -13.56 -20.83 61.19
C CYS A 17 -14.45 -19.57 61.20
N SER A 18 -13.89 -18.37 61.39
CA SER A 18 -14.63 -17.10 61.50
C SER A 18 -14.02 -16.00 60.61
N GLU A 19 -14.13 -16.12 59.28
CA GLU A 19 -13.73 -15.03 58.35
C GLU A 19 -14.75 -14.70 57.26
N THR A 20 -15.93 -15.33 57.23
CA THR A 20 -16.89 -15.17 56.11
C THR A 20 -17.97 -14.10 56.30
N THR A 21 -18.03 -13.41 57.44
CA THR A 21 -19.18 -12.55 57.80
C THR A 21 -19.12 -11.09 57.32
N ASP A 22 -17.98 -10.53 56.90
CA ASP A 22 -17.84 -9.08 56.64
C ASP A 22 -17.84 -8.66 55.15
N LEU A 23 -17.67 -9.60 54.21
CA LEU A 23 -17.51 -9.27 52.78
C LEU A 23 -18.78 -8.71 52.10
N GLY A 24 -19.96 -8.93 52.69
CA GLY A 24 -21.25 -8.41 52.20
C GLY A 24 -21.66 -7.05 52.77
N ARG A 25 -20.81 -6.41 53.59
CA ARG A 25 -21.14 -5.17 54.28
C ARG A 25 -21.06 -3.94 53.36
N GLU A 26 -21.93 -2.98 53.64
CA GLU A 26 -22.08 -1.70 52.93
C GLU A 26 -21.05 -0.70 53.46
N ASP A 27 -19.78 -0.92 53.11
CA ASP A 27 -18.71 0.01 53.47
C ASP A 27 -18.27 0.76 52.23
N ASN A 28 -18.23 2.09 52.31
CA ASN A 28 -17.79 2.97 51.23
C ASN A 28 -18.53 2.77 49.90
N VAL A 29 -19.81 2.37 49.96
CA VAL A 29 -20.67 2.28 48.77
C VAL A 29 -21.09 3.69 48.36
N PRO A 30 -20.78 4.16 47.14
CA PRO A 30 -21.15 5.48 46.69
C PRO A 30 -22.68 5.65 46.59
N PRO A 31 -23.23 6.87 46.78
CA PRO A 31 -24.67 7.12 46.70
C PRO A 31 -25.34 6.60 45.43
N ALA A 32 -24.62 6.65 44.30
CA ALA A 32 -25.11 6.17 42.99
C ALA A 32 -25.37 4.65 42.97
N LEU A 33 -24.75 3.89 43.87
CA LEU A 33 -24.86 2.43 43.95
C LEU A 33 -25.69 1.94 45.14
N GLU A 34 -26.17 2.81 46.03
CA GLU A 34 -26.91 2.41 47.23
C GLU A 34 -28.16 1.58 46.91
N SER A 35 -28.95 2.00 45.91
CA SER A 35 -30.17 1.27 45.51
C SER A 35 -29.84 -0.10 44.93
N VAL A 36 -28.80 -0.18 44.10
CA VAL A 36 -28.27 -1.42 43.52
C VAL A 36 -27.75 -2.34 44.63
N PHE A 37 -27.01 -1.81 45.59
CA PHE A 37 -26.47 -2.57 46.72
C PHE A 37 -27.57 -3.12 47.62
N LYS A 38 -28.62 -2.33 47.89
CA LYS A 38 -29.83 -2.79 48.59
C LYS A 38 -30.54 -3.91 47.84
N SER A 39 -30.63 -3.85 46.51
CA SER A 39 -31.19 -4.94 45.70
C SER A 39 -30.30 -6.18 45.74
N ALA A 40 -28.99 -6.00 45.61
CA ALA A 40 -28.01 -7.09 45.65
C ALA A 40 -28.08 -7.86 46.98
N LYS A 41 -28.22 -7.15 48.12
CA LYS A 41 -28.46 -7.76 49.44
C LYS A 41 -29.74 -8.58 49.52
N LYS A 42 -30.79 -8.21 48.77
CA LYS A 42 -32.07 -8.93 48.72
C LYS A 42 -32.03 -10.18 47.83
N GLY A 43 -30.91 -10.47 47.16
CA GLY A 43 -30.77 -11.67 46.33
C GLY A 43 -30.90 -11.43 44.82
N ASP A 44 -31.04 -10.18 44.38
CA ASP A 44 -31.10 -9.83 42.96
C ASP A 44 -29.76 -10.15 42.28
N ALA A 45 -29.75 -11.16 41.42
CA ALA A 45 -28.56 -11.67 40.78
C ALA A 45 -27.92 -10.65 39.83
N GLU A 46 -28.70 -9.80 39.16
CA GLU A 46 -28.20 -8.78 38.25
C GLU A 46 -27.52 -7.65 39.02
N ALA A 47 -28.16 -7.20 40.10
CA ALA A 47 -27.58 -6.23 41.01
C ALA A 47 -26.30 -6.77 41.65
N GLN A 48 -26.27 -8.04 42.06
CA GLN A 48 -25.07 -8.69 42.60
C GLN A 48 -23.92 -8.72 41.58
N LEU A 49 -24.20 -9.00 40.30
CA LEU A 49 -23.18 -8.96 39.25
C LEU A 49 -22.66 -7.54 39.02
N LYS A 50 -23.56 -6.54 39.01
CA LYS A 50 -23.15 -5.13 38.88
C LYS A 50 -22.22 -4.70 40.02
N ILE A 51 -22.56 -5.04 41.27
CA ILE A 51 -21.70 -4.77 42.43
C ILE A 51 -20.37 -5.52 42.32
N ALA A 52 -20.39 -6.78 41.88
CA ALA A 52 -19.16 -7.55 41.68
C ALA A 52 -18.21 -6.86 40.70
N LYS A 53 -18.71 -6.46 39.52
CA LYS A 53 -17.93 -5.73 38.50
C LYS A 53 -17.40 -4.39 39.02
N ALA A 54 -18.21 -3.65 39.77
CA ALA A 54 -17.79 -2.38 40.37
C ALA A 54 -16.59 -2.57 41.32
N TYR A 55 -16.59 -3.62 42.15
CA TYR A 55 -15.45 -3.95 43.00
C TYR A 55 -14.25 -4.52 42.22
N PHE A 56 -14.50 -5.34 41.20
CA PHE A 56 -13.45 -5.93 40.37
C PHE A 56 -12.63 -4.89 39.63
N ASP A 57 -13.27 -3.84 39.13
CA ASP A 57 -12.62 -2.87 38.24
C ASP A 57 -12.47 -1.48 38.88
N GLY A 58 -12.93 -1.31 40.13
CA GLY A 58 -12.88 -0.03 40.85
C GLY A 58 -13.75 1.05 40.21
N LEU A 59 -14.92 0.67 39.69
CA LEU A 59 -15.80 1.54 38.91
C LEU A 59 -16.84 2.26 39.79
N GLU A 60 -17.42 3.32 39.25
CA GLU A 60 -18.54 4.07 39.88
C GLU A 60 -18.20 4.60 41.29
N GLY A 61 -16.91 4.81 41.60
CA GLY A 61 -16.43 5.29 42.90
C GLY A 61 -16.22 4.19 43.95
N MET A 62 -16.41 2.92 43.60
CA MET A 62 -16.06 1.78 44.47
C MET A 62 -14.55 1.58 44.54
N PRO A 63 -13.99 1.24 45.72
CA PRO A 63 -12.60 0.85 45.80
C PRO A 63 -12.37 -0.50 45.11
N LEU A 64 -11.25 -0.65 44.41
CA LEU A 64 -10.80 -1.92 43.87
C LEU A 64 -10.69 -2.96 45.00
N ASN A 65 -11.48 -4.03 44.94
CA ASN A 65 -11.46 -5.08 45.94
C ASN A 65 -11.86 -6.42 45.32
N TYR A 66 -10.88 -7.25 45.01
CA TYR A 66 -11.14 -8.53 44.35
C TYR A 66 -11.87 -9.54 45.24
N GLU A 67 -11.69 -9.51 46.56
CA GLU A 67 -12.37 -10.45 47.48
C GLU A 67 -13.86 -10.14 47.58
N LYS A 68 -14.22 -8.85 47.73
CA LYS A 68 -15.63 -8.41 47.69
C LYS A 68 -16.22 -8.65 46.30
N GLY A 69 -15.48 -8.34 45.23
CA GLY A 69 -15.89 -8.62 43.86
C GLY A 69 -16.22 -10.10 43.64
N PHE A 70 -15.31 -10.99 44.04
CA PHE A 70 -15.47 -12.43 43.95
C PHE A 70 -16.66 -12.94 44.78
N TYR A 71 -16.81 -12.45 46.01
CA TYR A 71 -17.94 -12.78 46.87
C TYR A 71 -19.29 -12.47 46.20
N TRP A 72 -19.45 -11.26 45.65
CA TRP A 72 -20.68 -10.84 44.99
C TRP A 72 -20.91 -11.59 43.68
N ALA A 73 -19.87 -11.90 42.91
CA ALA A 73 -19.96 -12.73 41.71
C ALA A 73 -20.45 -14.15 42.04
N GLN A 74 -19.94 -14.75 43.12
CA GLN A 74 -20.41 -16.06 43.57
C GLN A 74 -21.87 -16.05 44.02
N LYS A 75 -22.32 -14.98 44.69
CA LYS A 75 -23.74 -14.82 45.05
C LYS A 75 -24.61 -14.71 43.80
N SER A 76 -24.21 -13.88 42.85
CA SER A 76 -24.91 -13.69 41.58
C SER A 76 -25.03 -14.99 40.78
N ALA A 77 -23.93 -15.73 40.65
CA ALA A 77 -23.90 -17.02 39.97
C ALA A 77 -24.83 -18.06 40.65
N LYS A 78 -24.86 -18.09 41.98
CA LYS A 78 -25.81 -18.94 42.74
C LYS A 78 -27.27 -18.52 42.56
N GLY A 79 -27.50 -17.23 42.29
CA GLY A 79 -28.81 -16.67 41.94
C GLY A 79 -29.26 -16.96 40.50
N GLY A 80 -28.47 -17.71 39.72
CA GLY A 80 -28.82 -18.12 38.35
C GLY A 80 -28.35 -17.17 37.25
N ASN A 81 -27.52 -16.17 37.56
CA ASN A 81 -26.93 -15.30 36.55
C ASN A 81 -25.73 -16.00 35.88
N ASN A 82 -25.87 -16.33 34.59
CA ASN A 82 -24.85 -17.05 33.83
C ASN A 82 -23.62 -16.19 33.48
N ASP A 83 -23.76 -14.88 33.37
CA ASP A 83 -22.61 -13.98 33.17
C ASP A 83 -21.72 -13.90 34.41
N ALA A 84 -22.30 -14.04 35.60
CA ALA A 84 -21.55 -14.15 36.83
C ALA A 84 -20.71 -15.43 36.92
N LEU A 85 -21.11 -16.51 36.23
CA LEU A 85 -20.28 -17.72 36.14
C LEU A 85 -18.96 -17.43 35.43
N ARG A 86 -18.96 -16.57 34.40
CA ARG A 86 -17.73 -16.13 33.74
C ARG A 86 -16.82 -15.41 34.71
N GLU A 87 -17.34 -14.46 35.50
CA GLU A 87 -16.55 -13.70 36.47
C GLU A 87 -15.96 -14.58 37.59
N VAL A 88 -16.75 -15.55 38.08
CA VAL A 88 -16.26 -16.53 39.06
C VAL A 88 -15.13 -17.38 38.46
N GLY A 89 -15.32 -17.89 37.24
CA GLY A 89 -14.32 -18.70 36.55
C GLY A 89 -13.03 -17.91 36.27
N PHE A 90 -13.17 -16.68 35.76
CA PHE A 90 -12.06 -15.77 35.49
C PHE A 90 -11.30 -15.39 36.76
N SER A 91 -11.99 -15.26 37.89
CA SER A 91 -11.36 -14.99 39.19
C SER A 91 -10.48 -16.14 39.66
N TYR A 92 -10.95 -17.40 39.53
CA TYR A 92 -10.13 -18.58 39.79
C TYR A 92 -8.96 -18.72 38.83
N LEU A 93 -9.11 -18.29 37.56
CA LEU A 93 -8.04 -18.35 36.57
C LEU A 93 -6.91 -17.37 36.90
N ASN A 94 -7.27 -16.14 37.29
CA ASN A 94 -6.33 -15.02 37.45
C ASN A 94 -6.01 -14.67 38.91
N ALA A 95 -6.46 -15.49 39.87
CA ALA A 95 -6.33 -15.23 41.30
C ALA A 95 -6.93 -13.89 41.78
N ARG A 96 -8.08 -13.47 41.21
CA ARG A 96 -8.81 -12.27 41.66
C ARG A 96 -9.68 -12.61 42.87
N GLY A 97 -9.16 -12.34 44.08
CA GLY A 97 -9.93 -12.50 45.33
C GLY A 97 -10.11 -13.95 45.78
N VAL A 98 -9.43 -14.88 45.11
CA VAL A 98 -9.43 -16.31 45.42
C VAL A 98 -8.12 -16.93 44.96
N LYS A 99 -7.66 -17.98 45.63
CA LYS A 99 -6.48 -18.74 45.18
C LYS A 99 -6.73 -19.34 43.80
N ARG A 100 -5.72 -19.30 42.94
CA ARG A 100 -5.78 -19.87 41.59
C ARG A 100 -6.14 -21.35 41.61
N ASP A 101 -7.17 -21.73 40.85
CA ASP A 101 -7.62 -23.11 40.65
C ASP A 101 -8.15 -23.29 39.23
N PHE A 102 -7.33 -23.89 38.35
CA PHE A 102 -7.67 -24.09 36.95
C PHE A 102 -8.86 -25.02 36.73
N ARG A 103 -9.05 -26.03 37.59
CA ARG A 103 -10.14 -27.00 37.42
C ARG A 103 -11.48 -26.34 37.72
N THR A 104 -11.52 -25.56 38.80
CA THR A 104 -12.71 -24.81 39.20
C THR A 104 -12.98 -23.66 38.22
N ALA A 105 -11.94 -22.96 37.77
CA ALA A 105 -12.04 -21.96 36.71
C ALA A 105 -12.70 -22.52 35.45
N LEU A 106 -12.15 -23.62 34.91
CA LEU A 106 -12.65 -24.24 33.69
C LEU A 106 -14.10 -24.70 33.85
N LYS A 107 -14.48 -25.27 35.00
CA LYS A 107 -15.87 -25.67 35.26
C LYS A 107 -16.84 -24.48 35.15
N HIS A 108 -16.52 -23.36 35.81
CA HIS A 108 -17.38 -22.18 35.79
C HIS A 108 -17.41 -21.50 34.42
N LEU A 109 -16.26 -21.39 33.76
CA LEU A 109 -16.17 -20.83 32.40
C LEU A 109 -16.93 -21.69 31.39
N THR A 110 -16.80 -23.02 31.43
CA THR A 110 -17.54 -23.92 30.54
C THR A 110 -19.04 -23.78 30.74
N ASN A 111 -19.53 -23.74 31.99
CA ASN A 111 -20.96 -23.52 32.25
C ASN A 111 -21.46 -22.16 31.71
N ALA A 112 -20.64 -21.10 31.83
CA ALA A 112 -20.97 -19.80 31.26
C ALA A 112 -21.01 -19.88 29.71
N ALA A 113 -20.03 -20.55 29.11
CA ALA A 113 -19.93 -20.74 27.67
C ALA A 113 -21.10 -21.58 27.10
N ASP A 114 -21.50 -22.65 27.80
CA ASP A 114 -22.66 -23.48 27.45
C ASP A 114 -23.98 -22.68 27.52
N SER A 115 -23.99 -21.59 28.30
CA SER A 115 -25.09 -20.61 28.37
C SER A 115 -25.01 -19.54 27.28
N GLY A 116 -24.08 -19.64 26.33
CA GLY A 116 -23.88 -18.70 25.24
C GLY A 116 -22.94 -17.53 25.55
N ASN A 117 -22.24 -17.54 26.70
CA ASN A 117 -21.29 -16.47 27.02
C ASN A 117 -20.03 -16.58 26.15
N VAL A 118 -19.96 -15.71 25.14
CA VAL A 118 -18.85 -15.66 24.16
C VAL A 118 -17.51 -15.35 24.81
N GLN A 119 -17.49 -14.45 25.80
CA GLN A 119 -16.24 -14.10 26.49
C GLN A 119 -15.68 -15.29 27.26
N ALA A 120 -16.54 -16.11 27.87
CA ALA A 120 -16.11 -17.34 28.52
C ALA A 120 -15.49 -18.33 27.52
N MET A 121 -16.05 -18.46 26.31
CA MET A 121 -15.44 -19.29 25.26
C MET A 121 -14.02 -18.81 24.91
N LEU A 122 -13.83 -17.49 24.78
CA LEU A 122 -12.52 -16.87 24.52
C LEU A 122 -11.56 -17.06 25.69
N ASP A 123 -12.02 -16.88 26.93
CA ASP A 123 -11.20 -17.06 28.14
C ASP A 123 -10.72 -18.53 28.27
N ILE A 124 -11.57 -19.51 27.91
CA ILE A 124 -11.18 -20.93 27.86
C ILE A 124 -10.17 -21.18 26.74
N ALA A 125 -10.38 -20.60 25.56
CA ALA A 125 -9.45 -20.75 24.44
C ALA A 125 -8.06 -20.18 24.79
N ALA A 126 -8.01 -19.01 25.43
CA ALA A 126 -6.78 -18.40 25.92
C ALA A 126 -6.07 -19.26 26.98
N LEU A 127 -6.83 -19.86 27.91
CA LEU A 127 -6.27 -20.83 28.87
C LEU A 127 -5.62 -22.02 28.15
N TYR A 128 -6.26 -22.59 27.13
CA TYR A 128 -5.69 -23.71 26.40
C TYR A 128 -4.48 -23.33 25.53
N TYR A 129 -4.46 -22.10 25.02
CA TYR A 129 -3.27 -21.53 24.37
C TYR A 129 -2.08 -21.48 25.35
N ASP A 130 -2.28 -20.95 26.56
CA ASP A 130 -1.23 -20.87 27.59
C ASP A 130 -0.74 -22.26 28.03
N LEU A 131 -1.65 -23.23 28.09
CA LEU A 131 -1.34 -24.64 28.37
C LEU A 131 -0.70 -25.38 27.19
N LYS A 132 -0.52 -24.73 26.04
CA LYS A 132 0.02 -25.31 24.80
C LYS A 132 -0.78 -26.54 24.35
N LYS A 133 -2.10 -26.43 24.41
CA LYS A 133 -3.07 -27.46 24.02
C LYS A 133 -3.85 -27.02 22.77
N PRO A 134 -3.24 -27.15 21.57
CA PRO A 134 -3.78 -26.52 20.36
C PRO A 134 -5.10 -27.13 19.90
N ARG A 135 -5.38 -28.41 20.22
CA ARG A 135 -6.66 -29.03 19.84
C ARG A 135 -7.81 -28.34 20.58
N GLU A 136 -7.73 -28.29 21.90
CA GLU A 136 -8.75 -27.68 22.74
C GLU A 136 -8.83 -26.16 22.53
N GLU A 137 -7.69 -25.49 22.35
CA GLU A 137 -7.62 -24.07 21.96
C GLU A 137 -8.48 -23.80 20.72
N TYR A 138 -8.26 -24.57 19.64
CA TYR A 138 -8.96 -24.38 18.38
C TYR A 138 -10.45 -24.70 18.50
N GLU A 139 -10.82 -25.78 19.21
CA GLU A 139 -12.22 -26.14 19.44
C GLU A 139 -12.99 -25.00 20.16
N TRP A 140 -12.36 -24.32 21.12
CA TRP A 140 -13.00 -23.20 21.83
C TRP A 140 -13.04 -21.90 21.02
N TYR A 141 -11.99 -21.58 20.26
CA TYR A 141 -12.06 -20.45 19.33
C TYR A 141 -13.10 -20.68 18.23
N GLU A 142 -13.25 -21.91 17.72
CA GLU A 142 -14.29 -22.25 16.73
C GLU A 142 -15.70 -22.06 17.29
N LYS A 143 -15.94 -22.44 18.56
CA LYS A 143 -17.21 -22.14 19.24
C LYS A 143 -17.44 -20.64 19.37
N ALA A 144 -16.45 -19.89 19.85
CA ALA A 144 -16.57 -18.43 19.99
C ALA A 144 -16.88 -17.77 18.64
N ALA A 145 -16.12 -18.14 17.59
CA ALA A 145 -16.29 -17.64 16.24
C ALA A 145 -17.66 -18.05 15.64
N ALA A 146 -18.14 -19.27 15.91
CA ALA A 146 -19.46 -19.71 15.48
C ALA A 146 -20.59 -18.90 16.15
N SER A 147 -20.36 -18.43 17.38
CA SER A 147 -21.24 -17.51 18.11
C SER A 147 -21.09 -16.03 17.70
N GLY A 148 -20.34 -15.73 16.64
CA GLY A 148 -20.18 -14.37 16.10
C GLY A 148 -19.03 -13.57 16.70
N ALA A 149 -18.15 -14.18 17.51
CA ALA A 149 -17.01 -13.49 18.08
C ALA A 149 -15.97 -13.13 17.02
N GLU A 150 -15.88 -11.86 16.65
CA GLU A 150 -14.89 -11.35 15.68
C GLU A 150 -13.45 -11.67 16.14
N ALA A 151 -13.14 -11.47 17.43
CA ALA A 151 -11.84 -11.81 17.99
C ALA A 151 -11.49 -13.31 17.82
N GLY A 152 -12.49 -14.19 17.98
CA GLY A 152 -12.31 -15.63 17.72
C GLY A 152 -12.05 -15.91 16.25
N MET A 153 -12.80 -15.29 15.34
CA MET A 153 -12.60 -15.44 13.90
C MET A 153 -11.21 -14.96 13.47
N GLN A 154 -10.75 -13.81 13.96
CA GLN A 154 -9.43 -13.26 13.62
C GLN A 154 -8.29 -14.17 14.06
N ILE A 155 -8.38 -14.71 15.28
CA ILE A 155 -7.38 -15.67 15.78
C ILE A 155 -7.39 -16.94 14.92
N LEU A 156 -8.57 -17.46 14.55
CA LEU A 156 -8.66 -18.64 13.68
C LEU A 156 -8.10 -18.38 12.28
N VAL A 157 -8.29 -17.18 11.71
CA VAL A 157 -7.64 -16.78 10.45
C VAL A 157 -6.12 -16.86 10.59
N ASP A 158 -5.53 -16.28 11.64
CA ASP A 158 -4.09 -16.31 11.84
C ASP A 158 -3.56 -17.76 11.96
N ARG A 159 -4.31 -18.60 12.67
CA ARG A 159 -3.98 -20.01 12.90
C ARG A 159 -4.11 -20.85 11.64
N TYR A 160 -5.20 -20.72 10.89
CA TYR A 160 -5.48 -21.58 9.74
C TYR A 160 -4.83 -21.11 8.45
N CYS A 161 -4.64 -19.79 8.27
CA CYS A 161 -4.02 -19.25 7.06
C CYS A 161 -2.48 -19.26 7.14
N TYR A 162 -1.90 -18.98 8.31
CA TYR A 162 -0.48 -18.64 8.41
C TYR A 162 0.37 -19.51 9.35
N ALA A 163 -0.22 -20.28 10.26
CA ALA A 163 0.55 -21.11 11.20
C ALA A 163 1.17 -22.38 10.55
N ALA A 164 1.96 -23.14 11.31
CA ALA A 164 2.61 -24.36 10.82
C ALA A 164 1.62 -25.46 10.40
N ARG A 165 0.43 -25.49 11.00
CA ARG A 165 -0.66 -26.43 10.68
C ARG A 165 -1.81 -25.69 10.00
N LYS A 166 -1.57 -25.25 8.76
CA LYS A 166 -2.55 -24.54 7.94
C LYS A 166 -3.73 -25.43 7.61
N ASP A 167 -4.90 -24.82 7.50
CA ASP A 167 -6.12 -25.42 6.97
C ASP A 167 -6.76 -24.38 6.04
N GLY A 168 -6.56 -24.56 4.73
CA GLY A 168 -6.98 -23.57 3.75
C GLY A 168 -8.50 -23.40 3.66
N GLU A 169 -9.24 -24.49 3.88
CA GLU A 169 -10.71 -24.44 3.85
C GLU A 169 -11.24 -23.65 5.04
N LYS A 170 -10.77 -23.97 6.26
CA LYS A 170 -11.18 -23.22 7.46
C LYS A 170 -10.70 -21.78 7.46
N CYS A 171 -9.50 -21.52 6.94
CA CYS A 171 -8.99 -20.16 6.70
C CYS A 171 -9.99 -19.35 5.87
N LEU A 172 -10.41 -19.88 4.71
CA LEU A 172 -11.34 -19.19 3.82
C LEU A 172 -12.72 -19.00 4.46
N ILE A 173 -13.23 -19.96 5.23
CA ILE A 173 -14.52 -19.85 5.92
C ILE A 173 -14.52 -18.66 6.89
N TRP A 174 -13.56 -18.60 7.82
CA TRP A 174 -13.53 -17.56 8.83
C TRP A 174 -13.18 -16.19 8.26
N LEU A 175 -12.27 -16.13 7.30
CA LEU A 175 -11.93 -14.90 6.61
C LEU A 175 -13.11 -14.34 5.81
N THR A 176 -13.88 -15.21 5.15
CA THR A 176 -15.12 -14.82 4.44
C THR A 176 -16.15 -14.27 5.42
N LYS A 177 -16.34 -14.90 6.59
CA LYS A 177 -17.25 -14.37 7.62
C LYS A 177 -16.85 -12.98 8.12
N LEU A 178 -15.55 -12.74 8.34
CA LEU A 178 -15.04 -11.41 8.70
C LEU A 178 -15.32 -10.39 7.59
N ALA A 179 -15.06 -10.76 6.33
CA ALA A 179 -15.33 -9.90 5.17
C ALA A 179 -16.83 -9.59 5.02
N ASP A 180 -17.70 -10.58 5.22
CA ASP A 180 -19.15 -10.40 5.22
C ASP A 180 -19.65 -9.55 6.39
N GLY A 181 -18.94 -9.58 7.52
CA GLY A 181 -19.13 -8.66 8.65
C GLY A 181 -18.65 -7.22 8.39
N GLY A 182 -18.08 -6.93 7.21
CA GLY A 182 -17.64 -5.59 6.81
C GLY A 182 -16.15 -5.32 7.04
N SER A 183 -15.36 -6.33 7.42
CA SER A 183 -13.90 -6.15 7.56
C SER A 183 -13.25 -5.94 6.19
N ILE A 184 -12.86 -4.69 5.92
CA ILE A 184 -12.11 -4.29 4.72
C ILE A 184 -10.79 -5.08 4.61
N GLU A 185 -10.12 -5.29 5.73
CA GLU A 185 -8.86 -6.04 5.75
C GLU A 185 -9.08 -7.50 5.34
N ALA A 186 -10.14 -8.14 5.83
CA ALA A 186 -10.48 -9.49 5.42
C ALA A 186 -10.83 -9.58 3.91
N MET A 187 -11.55 -8.58 3.38
CA MET A 187 -11.82 -8.50 1.93
C MET A 187 -10.51 -8.41 1.13
N LYS A 188 -9.56 -7.56 1.54
CA LYS A 188 -8.26 -7.41 0.86
C LYS A 188 -7.43 -8.70 0.95
N GLN A 189 -7.43 -9.38 2.09
CA GLN A 189 -6.74 -10.65 2.25
C GLN A 189 -7.34 -11.74 1.36
N LEU A 190 -8.68 -11.83 1.26
CA LEU A 190 -9.33 -12.76 0.34
C LEU A 190 -8.93 -12.47 -1.11
N ALA A 191 -8.94 -11.20 -1.51
CA ALA A 191 -8.52 -10.80 -2.85
C ALA A 191 -7.08 -11.26 -3.15
N GLN A 192 -6.14 -11.02 -2.23
CA GLN A 192 -4.75 -11.46 -2.37
C GLN A 192 -4.59 -12.98 -2.40
N ILE A 193 -5.38 -13.72 -1.62
CA ILE A 193 -5.37 -15.18 -1.62
C ILE A 193 -5.78 -15.71 -3.01
N TYR A 194 -6.85 -15.16 -3.60
CA TYR A 194 -7.31 -15.56 -4.94
C TYR A 194 -6.37 -15.06 -6.05
N GLU A 195 -5.66 -13.96 -5.85
CA GLU A 195 -4.69 -13.42 -6.82
C GLU A 195 -3.42 -14.30 -6.87
N LYS A 196 -2.87 -14.65 -5.70
CA LYS A 196 -1.63 -15.42 -5.57
C LYS A 196 -1.84 -16.93 -5.69
N GLY A 197 -3.03 -17.41 -5.34
CA GLY A 197 -3.39 -18.82 -5.40
C GLY A 197 -2.60 -19.70 -4.41
N GLU A 198 -2.23 -19.15 -3.26
CA GLU A 198 -1.40 -19.85 -2.25
C GLU A 198 -2.21 -20.82 -1.38
N ILE A 199 -3.50 -20.53 -1.16
CA ILE A 199 -4.41 -21.32 -0.31
C ILE A 199 -5.47 -22.05 -1.14
N THR A 200 -5.87 -21.46 -2.27
CA THR A 200 -6.87 -21.99 -3.20
C THR A 200 -6.44 -21.68 -4.63
N ALA A 201 -7.13 -22.25 -5.62
CA ALA A 201 -6.81 -21.96 -7.02
C ALA A 201 -6.94 -20.46 -7.31
N LYS A 202 -6.04 -19.93 -8.15
CA LYS A 202 -6.12 -18.54 -8.60
C LYS A 202 -7.44 -18.30 -9.32
N THR A 203 -8.13 -17.22 -8.97
CA THR A 203 -9.34 -16.80 -9.66
C THR A 203 -9.40 -15.28 -9.78
N LEU A 204 -9.34 -14.77 -11.01
CA LEU A 204 -9.46 -13.34 -11.28
C LEU A 204 -10.83 -12.81 -10.84
N GLU A 205 -11.90 -13.58 -11.12
CA GLU A 205 -13.26 -13.24 -10.74
C GLU A 205 -13.42 -13.01 -9.22
N LYS A 206 -12.87 -13.89 -8.37
CA LYS A 206 -12.97 -13.69 -6.91
C LYS A 206 -11.99 -12.64 -6.39
N THR A 207 -10.82 -12.50 -7.02
CA THR A 207 -9.88 -11.41 -6.72
C THR A 207 -10.57 -10.07 -6.91
N GLU A 208 -11.23 -9.89 -8.05
CA GLU A 208 -12.02 -8.71 -8.38
C GLU A 208 -13.16 -8.52 -7.39
N TYR A 209 -14.01 -9.53 -7.21
CA TYR A 209 -15.15 -9.46 -6.30
C TYR A 209 -14.78 -8.90 -4.91
N TRP A 210 -13.69 -9.39 -4.33
CA TRP A 210 -13.27 -8.95 -3.00
C TRP A 210 -12.63 -7.57 -2.99
N TYR A 211 -11.81 -7.20 -4.00
CA TYR A 211 -11.31 -5.83 -4.11
C TYR A 211 -12.43 -4.82 -4.39
N GLU A 212 -13.44 -5.18 -5.18
CA GLU A 212 -14.60 -4.33 -5.41
C GLU A 212 -15.41 -4.10 -4.13
N ARG A 213 -15.62 -5.16 -3.34
CA ARG A 213 -16.28 -5.01 -2.03
C ARG A 213 -15.48 -4.14 -1.08
N ALA A 214 -14.15 -4.29 -1.04
CA ALA A 214 -13.29 -3.40 -0.26
C ALA A 214 -13.41 -1.94 -0.74
N ALA A 215 -13.41 -1.71 -2.05
CA ALA A 215 -13.60 -0.38 -2.64
C ALA A 215 -14.99 0.20 -2.30
N GLN A 216 -16.05 -0.60 -2.36
CA GLN A 216 -17.40 -0.19 -1.95
C GLN A 216 -17.50 0.13 -0.46
N ALA A 217 -16.74 -0.58 0.38
CA ALA A 217 -16.66 -0.35 1.81
C ALA A 217 -15.79 0.86 2.20
N GLY A 218 -15.15 1.53 1.23
CA GLY A 218 -14.40 2.77 1.47
C GLY A 218 -12.88 2.64 1.38
N ASP A 219 -12.32 1.48 1.04
CA ASP A 219 -10.87 1.31 0.93
C ASP A 219 -10.30 2.07 -0.28
N VAL A 220 -9.54 3.11 0.00
CA VAL A 220 -9.02 4.05 -1.01
C VAL A 220 -8.01 3.38 -1.94
N GLU A 221 -7.16 2.48 -1.43
CA GLU A 221 -6.25 1.69 -2.25
C GLU A 221 -7.00 0.75 -3.20
N ALA A 222 -8.02 0.03 -2.70
CA ALA A 222 -8.84 -0.87 -3.50
C ALA A 222 -9.60 -0.11 -4.59
N MET A 223 -10.17 1.07 -4.30
CA MET A 223 -10.78 1.93 -5.32
C MET A 223 -9.79 2.24 -6.46
N SER A 224 -8.55 2.61 -6.12
CA SER A 224 -7.53 2.88 -7.15
C SER A 224 -7.14 1.63 -7.94
N LEU A 225 -7.00 0.48 -7.28
CA LEU A 225 -6.64 -0.79 -7.90
C LEU A 225 -7.75 -1.27 -8.85
N VAL A 226 -8.99 -1.28 -8.39
CA VAL A 226 -10.17 -1.64 -9.19
C VAL A 226 -10.31 -0.69 -10.37
N GLY A 227 -10.15 0.62 -10.16
CA GLY A 227 -10.17 1.59 -11.25
C GLY A 227 -9.10 1.34 -12.32
N GLN A 228 -7.88 0.92 -11.91
CA GLN A 228 -6.81 0.56 -12.83
C GLN A 228 -7.06 -0.77 -13.55
N ALA A 229 -7.66 -1.75 -12.88
CA ALA A 229 -8.06 -2.98 -13.54
C ALA A 229 -9.12 -2.72 -14.62
N TYR A 230 -10.13 -1.89 -14.31
CA TYR A 230 -11.12 -1.42 -15.28
C TYR A 230 -10.53 -0.75 -16.51
N ALA A 231 -9.46 0.01 -16.30
CA ALA A 231 -8.71 0.67 -17.33
C ALA A 231 -7.92 -0.29 -18.25
N LEU A 232 -7.21 -1.26 -17.66
CA LEU A 232 -6.31 -2.14 -18.38
C LEU A 232 -7.00 -3.40 -18.92
N GLY A 233 -8.15 -3.77 -18.35
CA GLY A 233 -8.78 -5.06 -18.58
C GLY A 233 -7.97 -6.21 -17.99
N SER A 234 -7.25 -5.96 -16.89
CA SER A 234 -6.35 -6.94 -16.28
C SER A 234 -7.06 -7.92 -15.35
N MET A 235 -8.25 -7.58 -14.85
CA MET A 235 -9.09 -8.47 -14.02
C MET A 235 -10.43 -8.84 -14.69
N HIS A 236 -10.93 -8.01 -15.62
CA HIS A 236 -12.18 -8.19 -16.37
C HIS A 236 -12.06 -7.58 -17.80
N THR A 237 -13.17 -7.51 -18.56
CA THR A 237 -13.23 -6.77 -19.84
C THR A 237 -13.22 -5.25 -19.63
N LYS A 238 -12.31 -4.52 -20.28
CA LYS A 238 -12.18 -3.05 -20.13
C LYS A 238 -13.51 -2.31 -20.02
N ASP A 239 -13.68 -1.52 -18.97
CA ASP A 239 -14.82 -0.61 -18.79
C ASP A 239 -14.32 0.78 -18.41
N ALA A 240 -14.37 1.70 -19.38
CA ALA A 240 -13.92 3.07 -19.19
C ALA A 240 -14.75 3.84 -18.15
N LYS A 241 -16.05 3.57 -18.04
CA LYS A 241 -16.95 4.29 -17.11
C LYS A 241 -16.65 3.88 -15.67
N LEU A 242 -16.50 2.59 -15.41
CA LEU A 242 -16.15 2.09 -14.08
C LEU A 242 -14.71 2.47 -13.69
N ALA A 243 -13.77 2.40 -14.64
CA ALA A 243 -12.41 2.89 -14.44
C ALA A 243 -12.39 4.35 -13.99
N PHE A 244 -13.11 5.20 -14.71
CA PHE A 244 -13.18 6.63 -14.39
C PHE A 244 -13.87 6.86 -13.04
N LYS A 245 -15.00 6.19 -12.77
CA LYS A 245 -15.73 6.31 -11.50
C LYS A 245 -14.84 5.99 -10.30
N TRP A 246 -14.19 4.83 -10.30
CA TRP A 246 -13.38 4.37 -9.17
C TRP A 246 -12.13 5.21 -8.98
N ASN A 247 -11.42 5.57 -10.06
CA ASN A 247 -10.29 6.48 -9.96
C ASN A 247 -10.70 7.87 -9.48
N LEU A 248 -11.86 8.39 -9.93
CA LEU A 248 -12.37 9.67 -9.45
C LEU A 248 -12.63 9.66 -7.95
N GLU A 249 -13.26 8.60 -7.44
CA GLU A 249 -13.56 8.49 -6.01
C GLU A 249 -12.30 8.34 -5.16
N ALA A 250 -11.37 7.47 -5.57
CA ALA A 250 -10.06 7.35 -4.93
C ALA A 250 -9.29 8.67 -4.93
N ALA A 251 -9.32 9.40 -6.05
CA ALA A 251 -8.59 10.66 -6.20
C ALA A 251 -9.18 11.79 -5.34
N LYS A 252 -10.51 11.85 -5.17
CA LYS A 252 -11.15 12.79 -4.24
C LYS A 252 -10.71 12.56 -2.80
N GLN A 253 -10.42 11.31 -2.44
CA GLN A 253 -9.89 10.92 -1.13
C GLN A 253 -8.36 11.02 -1.05
N GLY A 254 -7.70 11.59 -2.06
CA GLY A 254 -6.27 11.90 -2.02
C GLY A 254 -5.35 10.79 -2.52
N ASN A 255 -5.87 9.71 -3.12
CA ASN A 255 -5.02 8.65 -3.65
C ASN A 255 -4.15 9.15 -4.82
N GLU A 256 -2.83 9.12 -4.63
CA GLU A 256 -1.86 9.70 -5.58
C GLU A 256 -1.87 9.00 -6.94
N LYS A 257 -1.99 7.66 -6.94
CA LYS A 257 -2.04 6.87 -8.18
C LYS A 257 -3.29 7.23 -8.99
N ALA A 258 -4.44 7.38 -8.32
CA ALA A 258 -5.70 7.73 -8.96
C ALA A 258 -5.73 9.19 -9.46
N ILE A 259 -5.18 10.14 -8.70
CA ILE A 259 -5.03 11.54 -9.15
C ILE A 259 -4.20 11.59 -10.44
N PHE A 260 -3.07 10.88 -10.48
CA PHE A 260 -2.26 10.79 -11.70
C PHE A 260 -2.97 10.04 -12.84
N ALA A 261 -3.74 9.00 -12.54
CA ALA A 261 -4.54 8.29 -13.55
C ALA A 261 -5.56 9.22 -14.22
N LEU A 262 -6.19 10.13 -13.48
CA LEU A 262 -7.10 11.15 -14.04
C LEU A 262 -6.36 12.18 -14.89
N CYS A 263 -5.19 12.64 -14.44
CA CYS A 263 -4.28 13.47 -15.24
C CYS A 263 -4.01 12.83 -16.61
N SER A 264 -3.53 11.57 -16.62
CA SER A 264 -3.27 10.81 -17.84
C SER A 264 -4.53 10.59 -18.69
N SER A 265 -5.66 10.25 -18.05
CA SER A 265 -6.92 9.96 -18.73
C SER A 265 -7.43 11.18 -19.51
N TYR A 266 -7.34 12.38 -18.94
CA TYR A 266 -7.74 13.61 -19.63
C TYR A 266 -6.78 14.05 -20.74
N ILE A 267 -5.50 13.68 -20.69
CA ILE A 267 -4.52 13.93 -21.77
C ILE A 267 -4.80 13.00 -22.96
N TYR A 268 -4.89 11.70 -22.70
CA TYR A 268 -4.89 10.68 -23.75
C TYR A 268 -6.28 10.21 -24.16
N GLY A 269 -7.30 10.49 -23.35
CA GLY A 269 -8.67 10.06 -23.59
C GLY A 269 -8.89 8.57 -23.30
N GLN A 270 -8.17 8.00 -22.33
CA GLN A 270 -8.15 6.55 -22.09
C GLN A 270 -9.45 6.02 -21.45
N PHE A 271 -10.02 6.73 -20.46
CA PHE A 271 -11.25 6.32 -19.75
C PHE A 271 -12.33 7.39 -19.77
N THR A 272 -12.03 8.56 -20.35
CA THR A 272 -12.93 9.70 -20.49
C THR A 272 -12.56 10.46 -21.75
N SER A 273 -13.38 11.41 -22.18
CA SER A 273 -13.05 12.29 -23.30
C SER A 273 -11.87 13.19 -22.94
N LYS A 274 -10.97 13.42 -23.91
CA LYS A 274 -9.86 14.36 -23.73
C LYS A 274 -10.38 15.73 -23.31
N ASP A 275 -9.80 16.28 -22.26
CA ASP A 275 -10.12 17.62 -21.76
C ASP A 275 -8.85 18.23 -21.17
N MET A 276 -8.21 19.09 -21.95
CA MET A 276 -6.91 19.65 -21.56
C MET A 276 -6.98 20.61 -20.38
N LYS A 277 -8.14 21.24 -20.12
CA LYS A 277 -8.31 22.07 -18.92
C LYS A 277 -8.30 21.18 -17.67
N LYS A 278 -9.09 20.10 -17.70
CA LYS A 278 -9.10 19.11 -16.60
C LYS A 278 -7.78 18.37 -16.48
N ALA A 279 -7.10 18.07 -17.58
CA ALA A 279 -5.76 17.51 -17.55
C ALA A 279 -4.82 18.41 -16.74
N VAL A 280 -4.75 19.71 -17.04
CA VAL A 280 -3.93 20.66 -16.27
C VAL A 280 -4.31 20.66 -14.79
N GLU A 281 -5.59 20.68 -14.45
CA GLU A 281 -6.07 20.64 -13.06
C GLU A 281 -5.59 19.38 -12.32
N TRP A 282 -5.87 18.19 -12.87
CA TRP A 282 -5.51 16.92 -12.24
C TRP A 282 -4.00 16.67 -12.24
N CYS A 283 -3.29 17.06 -13.29
CA CYS A 283 -1.83 16.97 -13.30
C CYS A 283 -1.19 17.93 -12.30
N THR A 284 -1.76 19.11 -12.08
CA THR A 284 -1.27 20.05 -11.04
C THR A 284 -1.48 19.43 -9.66
N LYS A 285 -2.67 18.89 -9.36
CA LYS A 285 -2.93 18.14 -8.11
C LYS A 285 -1.94 16.98 -7.91
N ALA A 286 -1.65 16.21 -8.96
CA ALA A 286 -0.67 15.13 -8.89
C ALA A 286 0.75 15.67 -8.65
N ALA A 287 1.14 16.78 -9.29
CA ALA A 287 2.43 17.41 -9.11
C ALA A 287 2.62 17.99 -7.70
N GLU A 288 1.57 18.53 -7.09
CA GLU A 288 1.56 18.98 -5.68
C GLU A 288 1.75 17.82 -4.70
N LYS A 289 1.37 16.61 -5.10
CA LYS A 289 1.69 15.33 -4.42
C LYS A 289 3.03 14.73 -4.87
N ASN A 290 3.93 15.55 -5.40
CA ASN A 290 5.27 15.17 -5.87
C ASN A 290 5.29 14.13 -7.01
N SER A 291 4.20 14.01 -7.79
CA SER A 291 4.21 13.15 -8.98
C SER A 291 5.13 13.73 -10.07
N VAL A 292 6.33 13.16 -10.18
CA VAL A 292 7.35 13.53 -11.16
C VAL A 292 6.82 13.42 -12.59
N LYS A 293 6.07 12.36 -12.90
CA LYS A 293 5.43 12.15 -14.21
C LYS A 293 4.40 13.25 -14.53
N ALA A 294 3.64 13.71 -13.53
CA ALA A 294 2.68 14.79 -13.74
C ALA A 294 3.37 16.13 -13.99
N MET A 295 4.47 16.42 -13.29
CA MET A 295 5.30 17.60 -13.56
C MET A 295 5.83 17.59 -14.99
N TYR A 296 6.36 16.45 -15.46
CA TYR A 296 6.78 16.30 -16.86
C TYR A 296 5.62 16.55 -17.84
N TYR A 297 4.45 15.96 -17.61
CA TYR A 297 3.29 16.17 -18.48
C TYR A 297 2.78 17.61 -18.49
N LEU A 298 2.81 18.32 -17.36
CA LEU A 298 2.52 19.76 -17.33
C LEU A 298 3.51 20.54 -18.20
N GLY A 299 4.80 20.17 -18.15
CA GLY A 299 5.82 20.70 -19.05
C GLY A 299 5.43 20.54 -20.52
N ILE A 300 5.09 19.32 -20.92
CA ILE A 300 4.68 19.00 -22.30
C ILE A 300 3.40 19.74 -22.69
N ILE A 301 2.39 19.80 -21.82
CA ILE A 301 1.12 20.49 -22.09
C ILE A 301 1.35 21.98 -22.39
N TYR A 302 2.23 22.65 -21.64
CA TYR A 302 2.50 24.07 -21.87
C TYR A 302 3.46 24.30 -23.05
N GLU A 303 4.32 23.35 -23.39
CA GLU A 303 5.23 23.44 -24.55
C GLU A 303 4.49 23.19 -25.88
N ARG A 304 3.65 22.16 -25.90
CA ARG A 304 2.94 21.62 -27.08
C ARG A 304 1.44 21.49 -26.74
N PRO A 305 0.72 22.61 -26.57
CA PRO A 305 -0.65 22.57 -26.08
C PRO A 305 -1.64 22.09 -27.12
N TYR A 306 -2.74 21.53 -26.63
CA TYR A 306 -3.98 21.38 -27.39
C TYR A 306 -5.02 22.38 -26.88
N ALA A 307 -5.88 22.85 -27.77
CA ALA A 307 -6.95 23.78 -27.40
C ALA A 307 -7.79 23.21 -26.24
N PRO A 308 -8.21 24.04 -25.26
CA PRO A 308 -8.08 25.50 -25.21
C PRO A 308 -6.84 26.00 -24.42
N VAL A 309 -5.92 25.12 -24.03
CA VAL A 309 -4.68 25.53 -23.34
C VAL A 309 -3.80 26.30 -24.32
N LYS A 310 -3.20 27.40 -23.86
CA LYS A 310 -2.27 28.21 -24.67
C LYS A 310 -0.84 27.84 -24.35
N LYS A 311 0.03 28.01 -25.35
CA LYS A 311 1.46 27.76 -25.22
C LYS A 311 2.05 28.74 -24.21
N ASP A 312 2.83 28.22 -23.26
CA ASP A 312 3.47 29.00 -22.20
C ASP A 312 4.85 28.39 -21.89
N LEU A 313 5.85 28.80 -22.67
CA LEU A 313 7.21 28.25 -22.55
C LEU A 313 7.83 28.48 -21.17
N PRO A 314 7.70 29.66 -20.52
CA PRO A 314 8.17 29.83 -19.15
C PRO A 314 7.55 28.83 -18.15
N LYS A 315 6.24 28.57 -18.22
CA LYS A 315 5.62 27.54 -17.38
C LYS A 315 6.11 26.14 -17.71
N ALA A 316 6.27 25.82 -19.00
CA ALA A 316 6.80 24.53 -19.42
C ALA A 316 8.18 24.28 -18.81
N VAL A 317 9.09 25.25 -18.94
CA VAL A 317 10.45 25.19 -18.38
C VAL A 317 10.41 25.08 -16.86
N SER A 318 9.54 25.82 -16.17
CA SER A 318 9.36 25.70 -14.72
C SER A 318 8.98 24.28 -14.31
N TRP A 319 8.01 23.67 -15.00
CA TRP A 319 7.57 22.30 -14.70
C TRP A 319 8.62 21.24 -15.05
N PHE A 320 9.28 21.35 -16.20
CA PHE A 320 10.41 20.50 -16.53
C PHE A 320 11.55 20.65 -15.52
N THR A 321 11.84 21.86 -15.05
CA THR A 321 12.89 22.08 -14.04
C THR A 321 12.55 21.36 -12.73
N LYS A 322 11.30 21.45 -12.26
CA LYS A 322 10.84 20.71 -11.07
C LYS A 322 10.96 19.20 -11.26
N ALA A 323 10.50 18.67 -12.38
CA ALA A 323 10.60 17.25 -12.71
C ALA A 323 12.06 16.77 -12.79
N ALA A 324 12.92 17.54 -13.46
CA ALA A 324 14.34 17.25 -13.61
C ALA A 324 15.09 17.28 -12.27
N GLN A 325 14.77 18.23 -11.38
CA GLN A 325 15.28 18.27 -10.01
C GLN A 325 14.84 17.06 -9.18
N ALA A 326 13.66 16.51 -9.47
CA ALA A 326 13.15 15.27 -8.88
C ALA A 326 13.64 13.99 -9.60
N GLY A 327 14.61 14.11 -10.52
CA GLY A 327 15.27 12.97 -11.18
C GLY A 327 14.67 12.54 -12.52
N ASP A 328 13.75 13.30 -13.11
CA ASP A 328 13.17 12.96 -14.41
C ASP A 328 14.16 13.19 -15.57
N GLY A 329 14.70 12.10 -16.11
CA GLY A 329 15.64 12.13 -17.23
C GLY A 329 15.04 12.75 -18.51
N SER A 330 13.75 12.54 -18.77
CA SER A 330 13.07 13.11 -19.95
C SER A 330 13.04 14.64 -19.89
N SER A 331 12.69 15.20 -18.73
CA SER A 331 12.69 16.65 -18.49
C SER A 331 14.09 17.27 -18.60
N ILE A 332 15.14 16.56 -18.16
CA ILE A 332 16.52 17.02 -18.36
C ILE A 332 16.85 17.15 -19.87
N GLY A 333 16.43 16.18 -20.68
CA GLY A 333 16.56 16.24 -22.14
C GLY A 333 15.81 17.43 -22.76
N GLU A 334 14.54 17.62 -22.36
CA GLU A 334 13.72 18.74 -22.86
C GLU A 334 14.31 20.10 -22.47
N LEU A 335 14.85 20.26 -21.25
CA LEU A 335 15.55 21.48 -20.83
C LEU A 335 16.83 21.73 -21.64
N SER A 336 17.62 20.68 -21.89
CA SER A 336 18.85 20.76 -22.69
C SER A 336 18.56 21.28 -24.09
N LEU A 337 17.54 20.71 -24.74
CA LEU A 337 17.12 21.11 -26.07
C LEU A 337 16.49 22.51 -26.09
N TYR A 338 15.68 22.85 -25.09
CA TYR A 338 15.09 24.17 -24.94
C TYR A 338 16.16 25.26 -24.87
N TYR A 339 17.13 25.13 -23.97
CA TYR A 339 18.17 26.15 -23.79
C TYR A 339 19.12 26.24 -24.99
N LEU A 340 19.37 25.13 -25.70
CA LEU A 340 20.09 25.15 -26.98
C LEU A 340 19.35 26.01 -28.01
N LYS A 341 18.04 25.79 -28.19
CA LYS A 341 17.20 26.55 -29.13
C LYS A 341 17.08 28.02 -28.74
N ALA A 342 16.98 28.30 -27.44
CA ALA A 342 16.96 29.65 -26.89
C ALA A 342 18.34 30.35 -26.93
N LYS A 343 19.38 29.67 -27.42
CA LYS A 343 20.77 30.14 -27.47
C LYS A 343 21.35 30.53 -26.10
N ASN A 344 20.79 30.00 -25.03
CA ASN A 344 21.37 30.10 -23.69
C ASN A 344 22.32 28.92 -23.50
N TYR A 345 23.52 29.05 -24.06
CA TYR A 345 24.46 27.93 -24.15
C TYR A 345 25.02 27.50 -22.80
N ASP A 346 25.14 28.40 -21.83
CA ASP A 346 25.59 28.06 -20.48
C ASP A 346 24.62 27.11 -19.78
N LYS A 347 23.31 27.43 -19.81
CA LYS A 347 22.27 26.54 -19.28
C LYS A 347 22.11 25.27 -20.12
N ALA A 348 22.24 25.38 -21.45
CA ALA A 348 22.21 24.20 -22.31
C ALA A 348 23.34 23.23 -21.94
N PHE A 349 24.56 23.74 -21.72
CA PHE A 349 25.69 22.94 -21.29
C PHE A 349 25.46 22.32 -19.90
N GLU A 350 24.94 23.10 -18.95
CA GLU A 350 24.64 22.62 -17.59
C GLU A 350 23.67 21.42 -17.61
N TRP A 351 22.51 21.59 -18.26
CA TRP A 351 21.49 20.54 -18.33
C TRP A 351 21.94 19.36 -19.20
N ALA A 352 22.60 19.63 -20.32
CA ALA A 352 23.09 18.58 -21.21
C ALA A 352 24.18 17.73 -20.55
N SER A 353 25.06 18.35 -19.76
CA SER A 353 26.09 17.62 -19.00
C SER A 353 25.46 16.71 -17.94
N LYS A 354 24.46 17.22 -17.20
CA LYS A 354 23.70 16.42 -16.22
C LYS A 354 23.00 15.23 -16.88
N GLY A 355 22.28 15.47 -17.99
CA GLY A 355 21.52 14.42 -18.66
C GLY A 355 22.40 13.41 -19.39
N ALA A 356 23.50 13.83 -19.99
CA ALA A 356 24.41 12.93 -20.69
C ALA A 356 25.12 11.94 -19.73
N LEU A 357 25.35 12.33 -18.46
CA LEU A 357 25.82 11.41 -17.42
C LEU A 357 24.77 10.37 -17.00
N LEU A 358 23.49 10.66 -17.24
CA LEU A 358 22.35 9.76 -17.00
C LEU A 358 21.91 9.02 -18.27
N ASP A 359 22.77 8.95 -19.29
CA ASP A 359 22.49 8.29 -20.56
C ASP A 359 21.23 8.83 -21.30
N ASN A 360 20.87 10.09 -21.06
CA ASN A 360 19.80 10.75 -21.82
C ASN A 360 20.29 11.12 -23.24
N GLU A 361 19.65 10.55 -24.27
CA GLU A 361 20.06 10.71 -25.66
C GLU A 361 20.04 12.16 -26.15
N GLN A 362 18.97 12.92 -25.84
CA GLN A 362 18.84 14.31 -26.26
C GLN A 362 19.94 15.19 -25.64
N SER A 363 20.25 14.95 -24.37
CA SER A 363 21.30 15.67 -23.65
C SER A 363 22.69 15.36 -24.21
N ALA A 364 22.99 14.09 -24.50
CA ALA A 364 24.25 13.70 -25.14
C ALA A 364 24.39 14.32 -26.54
N TYR A 365 23.31 14.37 -27.32
CA TYR A 365 23.27 15.07 -28.59
C TYR A 365 23.56 16.57 -28.44
N VAL A 366 22.88 17.27 -27.52
CA VAL A 366 23.10 18.70 -27.27
C VAL A 366 24.55 18.94 -26.87
N LEU A 367 25.11 18.14 -25.96
CA LEU A 367 26.48 18.29 -25.50
C LEU A 367 27.50 18.11 -26.64
N GLY A 368 27.30 17.09 -27.48
CA GLY A 368 28.11 16.89 -28.69
C GLY A 368 28.04 18.08 -29.66
N HIS A 369 26.85 18.65 -29.85
CA HIS A 369 26.62 19.81 -30.70
C HIS A 369 27.31 21.09 -30.16
N LEU A 370 27.25 21.32 -28.84
CA LEU A 370 27.91 22.46 -28.19
C LEU A 370 29.43 22.41 -28.38
N TYR A 371 30.06 21.25 -28.15
CA TYR A 371 31.50 21.07 -28.34
C TYR A 371 31.93 21.14 -29.80
N MET A 372 31.12 20.63 -30.74
CA MET A 372 31.44 20.65 -32.17
C MET A 372 31.56 22.08 -32.71
N HIS A 373 30.68 22.98 -32.24
CA HIS A 373 30.57 24.35 -32.72
C HIS A 373 31.23 25.38 -31.79
N GLY A 374 31.59 25.01 -30.56
CA GLY A 374 32.12 25.94 -29.57
C GLY A 374 31.08 26.91 -29.02
N LEU A 375 29.86 26.41 -28.77
CA LEU A 375 28.73 27.22 -28.27
C LEU A 375 28.69 27.14 -26.75
N GLY A 376 28.98 28.25 -26.06
CA GLY A 376 29.07 28.30 -24.58
C GLY A 376 30.25 27.52 -23.98
N VAL A 377 31.03 26.83 -24.82
CA VAL A 377 32.25 26.09 -24.43
C VAL A 377 33.31 26.25 -25.50
N LYS A 378 34.57 26.02 -25.15
CA LYS A 378 35.65 25.94 -26.15
C LYS A 378 35.36 24.81 -27.13
N LYS A 379 35.47 25.09 -28.43
CA LYS A 379 35.34 24.07 -29.49
C LYS A 379 36.31 22.91 -29.23
N ASP A 380 35.78 21.70 -29.17
CA ASP A 380 36.52 20.48 -28.87
C ASP A 380 35.94 19.31 -29.68
N LEU A 381 36.62 18.94 -30.76
CA LEU A 381 36.18 17.85 -31.64
C LEU A 381 36.33 16.47 -30.97
N ALA A 382 37.19 16.30 -29.96
CA ALA A 382 37.35 15.04 -29.25
C ALA A 382 36.16 14.80 -28.30
N GLN A 383 35.74 15.82 -27.55
CA GLN A 383 34.52 15.76 -26.75
C GLN A 383 33.28 15.63 -27.63
N ALA A 384 33.20 16.38 -28.74
CA ALA A 384 32.11 16.23 -29.70
C ALA A 384 32.02 14.77 -30.22
N LEU A 385 33.15 14.15 -30.55
CA LEU A 385 33.21 12.76 -30.99
C LEU A 385 32.77 11.80 -29.89
N LYS A 386 33.24 12.00 -28.66
CA LYS A 386 32.86 11.19 -27.48
C LYS A 386 31.34 11.17 -27.30
N TRP A 387 30.71 12.34 -27.26
CA TRP A 387 29.27 12.46 -26.98
C TRP A 387 28.39 12.04 -28.17
N ASN A 388 28.79 12.34 -29.41
CA ASN A 388 28.07 11.85 -30.60
C ASN A 388 28.22 10.32 -30.78
N THR A 389 29.34 9.72 -30.38
CA THR A 389 29.47 8.26 -30.35
C THR A 389 28.57 7.65 -29.28
N LYS A 390 28.51 8.27 -28.09
CA LYS A 390 27.63 7.84 -27.00
C LYS A 390 26.15 7.88 -27.41
N VAL A 391 25.66 8.97 -28.02
CA VAL A 391 24.24 9.04 -28.41
C VAL A 391 23.85 7.99 -29.47
N VAL A 392 24.73 7.71 -30.44
CA VAL A 392 24.52 6.61 -31.41
C VAL A 392 24.51 5.24 -30.72
N SER A 393 25.31 5.05 -29.67
CA SER A 393 25.30 3.79 -28.90
C SER A 393 24.00 3.57 -28.12
N LEU A 394 23.37 4.66 -27.67
CA LEU A 394 22.09 4.65 -26.95
C LEU A 394 20.91 4.40 -27.89
N ASN A 395 20.96 4.95 -29.10
CA ASN A 395 19.90 4.79 -30.10
C ASN A 395 20.51 4.56 -31.49
N LYS A 396 20.77 3.28 -31.78
CA LYS A 396 21.50 2.83 -32.98
C LYS A 396 20.71 2.97 -34.27
N GLU A 397 19.43 3.27 -34.22
CA GLU A 397 18.56 3.36 -35.41
C GLU A 397 18.30 4.81 -35.82
N ASN A 398 18.58 5.77 -34.94
CA ASN A 398 18.33 7.18 -35.21
C ASN A 398 19.34 7.73 -36.22
N PHE A 399 18.88 7.93 -37.45
CA PHE A 399 19.71 8.41 -38.55
C PHE A 399 20.24 9.84 -38.35
N LEU A 400 19.57 10.68 -37.55
CA LEU A 400 20.05 12.03 -37.23
C LEU A 400 21.31 11.96 -36.37
N TYR A 401 21.33 11.04 -35.39
CA TYR A 401 22.51 10.81 -34.55
C TYR A 401 23.69 10.26 -35.35
N MET A 402 23.43 9.34 -36.29
CA MET A 402 24.46 8.85 -37.21
C MET A 402 25.02 9.97 -38.11
N TYR A 403 24.13 10.80 -38.66
CA TYR A 403 24.50 11.95 -39.48
C TYR A 403 25.40 12.92 -38.69
N ASN A 404 25.01 13.29 -37.47
CA ASN A 404 25.81 14.19 -36.64
C ASN A 404 27.17 13.59 -36.27
N LEU A 405 27.25 12.27 -36.02
CA LEU A 405 28.54 11.60 -35.83
C LEU A 405 29.40 11.64 -37.10
N ALA A 406 28.80 11.52 -38.28
CA ALA A 406 29.49 11.69 -39.55
C ALA A 406 30.03 13.11 -39.72
N GLU A 407 29.24 14.14 -39.40
CA GLU A 407 29.67 15.55 -39.40
C GLU A 407 30.89 15.78 -38.51
N VAL A 408 30.94 15.16 -37.31
CA VAL A 408 32.12 15.25 -36.43
C VAL A 408 33.35 14.62 -37.09
N TYR A 409 33.21 13.45 -37.72
CA TYR A 409 34.32 12.83 -38.45
C TYR A 409 34.77 13.66 -39.65
N THR A 410 33.84 14.27 -40.38
CA THR A 410 34.10 15.21 -41.47
C THR A 410 34.89 16.43 -40.96
N ALA A 411 34.49 17.00 -39.82
CA ALA A 411 35.19 18.11 -39.18
C ALA A 411 36.61 17.73 -38.71
N GLN A 412 36.83 16.46 -38.33
CA GLN A 412 38.16 15.90 -38.02
C GLN A 412 38.96 15.47 -39.28
N ARG A 413 38.41 15.64 -40.49
CA ARG A 413 38.98 15.15 -41.76
C ARG A 413 39.18 13.63 -41.81
N LYS A 414 38.44 12.87 -41.01
CA LYS A 414 38.43 11.39 -41.00
C LYS A 414 37.37 10.86 -41.96
N TYR A 415 37.58 11.10 -43.24
CA TYR A 415 36.53 10.93 -44.26
C TYR A 415 36.05 9.49 -44.44
N SER A 416 36.89 8.47 -44.22
CA SER A 416 36.44 7.07 -44.32
C SER A 416 35.45 6.70 -43.21
N ASN A 417 35.62 7.26 -42.01
CA ASN A 417 34.68 7.08 -40.91
C ASN A 417 33.40 7.87 -41.17
N ALA A 418 33.52 9.11 -41.66
CA ALA A 418 32.38 9.93 -42.04
C ALA A 418 31.52 9.23 -43.10
N PHE A 419 32.16 8.71 -44.16
CA PHE A 419 31.52 7.94 -45.23
C PHE A 419 30.70 6.78 -44.66
N THR A 420 31.30 5.99 -43.77
CA THR A 420 30.64 4.84 -43.13
C THR A 420 29.34 5.26 -42.43
N TRP A 421 29.36 6.37 -41.70
CA TRP A 421 28.19 6.84 -40.94
C TRP A 421 27.15 7.54 -41.83
N TYR A 422 27.56 8.34 -42.82
CA TYR A 422 26.63 8.85 -43.83
C TYR A 422 25.94 7.73 -44.59
N LEU A 423 26.67 6.67 -44.98
CA LEU A 423 26.11 5.50 -45.66
C LEU A 423 25.03 4.81 -44.83
N ARG A 424 25.27 4.63 -43.52
CA ARG A 424 24.28 4.05 -42.61
C ARG A 424 23.03 4.93 -42.49
N ALA A 425 23.22 6.24 -42.26
CA ALA A 425 22.10 7.19 -42.16
C ALA A 425 21.29 7.27 -43.47
N ALA A 426 21.96 7.27 -44.63
CA ALA A 426 21.34 7.28 -45.95
C ALA A 426 20.54 6.01 -46.23
N LYS A 427 21.07 4.83 -45.85
CA LYS A 427 20.34 3.55 -45.94
C LYS A 427 19.09 3.54 -45.05
N ALA A 428 19.13 4.21 -43.91
CA ALA A 428 17.98 4.45 -43.04
C ALA A 428 17.03 5.55 -43.56
N GLY A 429 17.28 6.11 -44.74
CA GLY A 429 16.38 7.04 -45.44
C GLY A 429 16.69 8.52 -45.24
N HIS A 430 17.78 8.89 -44.55
CA HIS A 430 18.15 10.29 -44.32
C HIS A 430 18.69 10.96 -45.58
N GLU A 431 17.88 11.84 -46.17
CA GLU A 431 18.19 12.52 -47.44
C GLU A 431 19.44 13.42 -47.39
N PRO A 432 19.71 14.23 -46.34
CA PRO A 432 20.96 14.99 -46.25
C PRO A 432 22.20 14.09 -46.33
N SER A 433 22.16 12.90 -45.71
CA SER A 433 23.28 11.95 -45.83
C SER A 433 23.43 11.39 -47.24
N MET A 434 22.33 11.21 -47.99
CA MET A 434 22.40 10.80 -49.40
C MET A 434 23.11 11.88 -50.23
N LYS A 435 22.78 13.16 -49.99
CA LYS A 435 23.44 14.30 -50.66
C LYS A 435 24.95 14.32 -50.37
N GLU A 436 25.34 14.10 -49.12
CA GLU A 436 26.76 13.99 -48.76
C GLU A 436 27.45 12.81 -49.45
N LEU A 437 26.79 11.65 -49.58
CA LEU A 437 27.37 10.51 -50.30
C LEU A 437 27.58 10.80 -51.78
N VAL A 438 26.68 11.52 -52.44
CA VAL A 438 26.87 11.95 -53.85
C VAL A 438 28.17 12.74 -53.96
N VAL A 439 28.37 13.73 -53.09
CA VAL A 439 29.59 14.55 -53.06
C VAL A 439 30.83 13.69 -52.80
N MET A 440 30.77 12.78 -51.83
CA MET A 440 31.90 11.92 -51.46
C MET A 440 32.29 10.95 -52.59
N TYR A 441 31.32 10.36 -53.29
CA TYR A 441 31.56 9.46 -54.42
C TYR A 441 32.07 10.19 -55.67
N VAL A 442 31.58 11.41 -55.95
CA VAL A 442 32.09 12.22 -57.08
C VAL A 442 33.54 12.65 -56.82
N ALA A 443 33.84 13.03 -55.58
CA ALA A 443 35.15 13.53 -55.18
C ALA A 443 36.16 12.43 -54.81
N GLY A 444 35.74 11.17 -54.63
CA GLY A 444 36.59 10.11 -54.09
C GLY A 444 37.05 10.39 -52.65
N ARG A 445 36.20 11.03 -51.84
CA ARG A 445 36.54 11.47 -50.48
C ARG A 445 36.06 10.43 -49.47
N GLY A 446 36.99 9.76 -48.78
CA GLY A 446 36.65 8.72 -47.80
C GLY A 446 36.17 7.39 -48.39
N THR A 447 36.09 7.31 -49.71
CA THR A 447 35.75 6.13 -50.53
C THR A 447 36.36 6.31 -51.92
N GLU A 448 36.41 5.26 -52.73
CA GLU A 448 36.82 5.38 -54.13
C GLU A 448 35.85 6.22 -54.96
N LYS A 449 36.37 6.91 -55.97
CA LYS A 449 35.54 7.68 -56.90
C LYS A 449 34.59 6.72 -57.65
N ASN A 450 33.28 6.94 -57.53
CA ASN A 450 32.27 6.06 -58.14
C ASN A 450 31.04 6.86 -58.61
N LEU A 451 31.02 7.22 -59.89
CA LEU A 451 29.94 8.03 -60.47
C LEU A 451 28.60 7.28 -60.58
N ASP A 452 28.62 5.95 -60.67
CA ASP A 452 27.41 5.14 -60.70
C ASP A 452 26.72 5.09 -59.34
N ALA A 453 27.49 4.93 -58.27
CA ALA A 453 26.99 5.03 -56.90
C ALA A 453 26.47 6.44 -56.58
N ALA A 454 27.15 7.49 -57.06
CA ALA A 454 26.65 8.86 -56.95
C ALA A 454 25.29 9.03 -57.67
N ARG A 455 25.15 8.53 -58.91
CA ARG A 455 23.88 8.56 -59.65
C ARG A 455 22.77 7.76 -58.96
N TYR A 456 23.10 6.63 -58.34
CA TYR A 456 22.13 5.83 -57.57
C TYR A 456 21.52 6.65 -56.42
N TRP A 457 22.36 7.31 -55.61
CA TRP A 457 21.89 8.13 -54.49
C TRP A 457 21.14 9.38 -54.98
N GLN A 458 21.57 9.99 -56.08
CA GLN A 458 20.87 11.11 -56.71
C GLN A 458 19.44 10.74 -57.12
N LYS A 459 19.26 9.60 -57.81
CA LYS A 459 17.92 9.10 -58.18
C LYS A 459 17.05 8.78 -56.96
N LYS A 460 17.64 8.29 -55.87
CA LYS A 460 16.95 8.03 -54.60
C LYS A 460 16.44 9.31 -53.92
N ILE A 461 17.12 10.43 -54.11
CA ILE A 461 16.70 11.75 -53.63
C ILE A 461 15.55 12.28 -54.49
N GLU A 462 15.64 12.15 -55.81
CA GLU A 462 14.66 12.68 -56.79
C GLU A 462 13.36 11.86 -56.87
N GLY A 463 13.40 10.57 -56.50
CA GLY A 463 12.25 9.65 -56.55
C GLY A 463 11.38 9.62 -55.29
N LYS A 464 11.51 10.60 -54.39
CA LYS A 464 10.65 10.85 -53.24
C LYS A 464 9.95 12.19 -53.43
#